data_AF-A0A3B7RVL5-F1
#
_entry.id   AF-A0A3B7RVL5-F1
#
_cell.length_a   1.000
_cell.length_b   1.000
_cell.length_c   1.000
_cell.angle_alpha   90.00
_cell.angle_beta   90.00
_cell.angle_gamma   90.00
#
_symmetry.space_group_name_H-M   'P 1'
#
loop_
_entity.id
_entity.type
_entity.pdbx_description
1 polymer ?
#
loop_
_entity_poly.entity_id
_entity_poly.type
_entity_poly.pdbx_seq_one_letter_code
_entity_poly.pdbx_strand_id
1 'polypeptide(L)' 'MDKLSKYFRDTVEEMRYKVTWPSFDELQKSAGLVLIGSIVFAIVVGLMDVTFESLLKAFYNSFR' A
#
# COMPACT_ATOMS: atom_id res chain seq x y z
N MET A 1 12.88 6.19 -35.60
CA MET A 1 12.11 6.46 -34.36
C MET A 1 10.73 5.79 -34.36
N ASP A 2 10.31 5.21 -35.50
CA ASP A 2 8.99 4.58 -35.66
C ASP A 2 8.80 3.29 -34.87
N LYS A 3 9.87 2.50 -34.63
CA LYS A 3 9.78 1.26 -33.85
C LYS A 3 9.38 1.49 -32.38
N LEU A 4 9.93 2.52 -31.73
CA LEU A 4 9.62 2.84 -30.34
C LEU A 4 8.19 3.38 -30.20
N SER A 5 7.80 4.34 -31.05
CA SER A 5 6.42 4.86 -31.06
C SER A 5 5.39 3.76 -31.33
N LYS A 6 5.68 2.86 -32.28
CA LYS A 6 4.83 1.72 -32.58
C LYS A 6 4.75 0.72 -31.42
N TYR A 7 5.86 0.43 -30.75
CA TYR A 7 5.89 -0.46 -29.59
C TYR A 7 5.02 0.06 -28.44
N PHE A 8 5.09 1.35 -28.10
CA PHE A 8 4.22 1.94 -27.08
C PHE A 8 2.75 1.88 -27.50
N ARG A 9 2.45 2.13 -28.77
CA ARG A 9 1.07 2.05 -29.28
C ARG A 9 0.53 0.62 -29.19
N ASP A 10 1.31 -0.37 -29.63
CA ASP A 10 0.95 -1.78 -29.58
C ASP A 10 0.79 -2.28 -28.13
N THR A 11 1.64 -1.79 -27.20
CA THR A 11 1.55 -2.12 -25.76
C THR A 11 0.27 -1.53 -25.13
N VAL A 12 -0.10 -0.30 -25.47
CA VAL A 12 -1.33 0.33 -24.98
C VAL A 12 -2.56 -0.40 -25.52
N GLU A 13 -2.50 -0.85 -26.76
CA GLU A 13 -3.58 -1.61 -27.41
C GLU A 13 -3.72 -3.00 -26.77
N GLU A 14 -2.62 -3.71 -26.48
CA GLU A 14 -2.67 -4.99 -25.75
C GLU A 14 -3.18 -4.83 -24.32
N MET A 15 -2.68 -3.83 -23.57
CA MET A 15 -3.14 -3.59 -22.20
C MET A 15 -4.63 -3.24 -22.13
N ARG A 16 -5.20 -2.62 -23.17
CA ARG A 16 -6.62 -2.24 -23.19
C ARG A 16 -7.54 -3.37 -23.63
N TYR A 17 -7.15 -4.14 -24.65
CA TYR A 17 -8.05 -5.09 -25.32
C TYR A 17 -7.76 -6.56 -25.01
N LYS A 18 -6.56 -6.87 -24.50
CA LYS A 18 -6.08 -8.25 -24.28
C LYS A 18 -5.86 -8.60 -22.82
N VAL A 19 -6.05 -7.64 -21.92
CA VAL A 19 -5.96 -7.85 -20.47
C VAL A 19 -7.35 -7.69 -19.88
N THR A 20 -7.77 -8.67 -19.10
CA THR A 20 -9.00 -8.60 -18.31
C THR A 20 -8.78 -7.64 -17.14
N TRP A 21 -9.10 -6.36 -17.34
CA TRP A 21 -9.25 -5.43 -16.24
C TRP A 21 -10.45 -5.84 -15.38
N PRO A 22 -10.28 -5.92 -14.05
CA PRO A 22 -11.43 -6.13 -13.18
C PRO A 22 -12.39 -4.94 -13.28
N SER A 23 -13.64 -5.18 -12.94
CA SER A 23 -14.65 -4.12 -12.96
C SER A 23 -14.31 -3.02 -11.94
N PHE A 24 -14.71 -1.77 -12.19
CA PHE A 24 -14.46 -0.66 -11.26
C PHE A 24 -14.95 -0.94 -9.83
N ASP A 25 -16.07 -1.66 -9.69
CA ASP A 25 -16.64 -2.08 -8.41
C ASP A 25 -15.72 -3.07 -7.67
N GLU A 26 -15.12 -4.01 -8.40
CA GLU A 26 -14.17 -4.99 -7.85
C GLU A 26 -12.84 -4.34 -7.45
N LEU A 27 -12.36 -3.34 -8.21
CA LEU A 27 -11.21 -2.54 -7.81
C LEU A 27 -11.47 -1.78 -6.51
N GLN A 28 -12.66 -1.17 -6.38
CA GLN A 28 -13.02 -0.44 -5.15
C GLN A 28 -13.12 -1.37 -3.95
N LYS A 29 -13.68 -2.57 -4.12
CA LYS A 29 -13.70 -3.60 -3.06
C LYS A 29 -12.29 -4.02 -2.65
N SER A 30 -11.41 -4.27 -3.61
CA SER A 30 -10.01 -4.66 -3.35
C SER A 30 -9.23 -3.54 -2.66
N ALA A 31 -9.39 -2.30 -3.12
CA ALA A 31 -8.79 -1.13 -2.48
C ALA A 31 -9.35 -0.89 -1.08
N GLY A 32 -10.66 -1.06 -0.88
CA GLY A 32 -11.31 -0.93 0.41
C GLY A 32 -10.79 -1.94 1.44
N LEU A 33 -10.59 -3.20 1.02
CA LEU A 33 -10.00 -4.23 1.86
C LEU A 33 -8.59 -3.85 2.33
N VAL A 34 -7.75 -3.36 1.41
CA VAL A 34 -6.38 -2.94 1.72
C VAL A 34 -6.37 -1.71 2.64
N LEU A 35 -7.28 -0.77 2.44
CA LEU A 35 -7.40 0.46 3.24
C LEU A 35 -7.81 0.13 4.69
N ILE A 36 -8.71 -0.82 4.89
CA ILE A 36 -9.05 -1.32 6.24
C ILE A 36 -7.86 -2.05 6.86
N GLY A 37 -7.16 -2.88 6.07
CA GLY A 37 -5.94 -3.56 6.51
C GLY A 37 -4.86 -2.59 6.99
N SER A 38 -4.61 -1.50 6.26
CA SER A 38 -3.59 -0.51 6.63
C SER A 38 -3.94 0.23 7.92
N ILE A 39 -5.22 0.48 8.20
CA ILE A 39 -5.67 1.06 9.47
C ILE A 39 -5.35 0.13 10.64
N VAL A 40 -5.59 -1.17 10.49
CA VAL A 40 -5.25 -2.15 11.54
C VAL A 40 -3.74 -2.17 11.79
N PHE A 41 -2.92 -2.18 10.74
CA PHE A 41 -1.47 -2.10 10.86
C PHE A 41 -1.01 -0.80 11.54
N ALA A 42 -1.63 0.34 11.21
CA ALA A 42 -1.31 1.62 11.83
C ALA A 42 -1.57 1.62 13.34
N ILE A 43 -2.66 0.98 13.80
CA ILE A 43 -2.97 0.84 15.22
C ILE A 43 -1.92 -0.03 15.93
N VAL A 44 -1.54 -1.16 15.32
CA VAL A 44 -0.55 -2.07 15.91
C VAL A 44 0.82 -1.41 16.03
N VAL A 45 1.29 -0.76 14.96
CA VAL A 45 2.57 -0.04 14.98
C VAL A 45 2.53 1.11 15.99
N GLY A 46 1.44 1.89 16.02
CA GLY A 46 1.28 2.96 17.00
C GLY A 46 1.30 2.47 18.45
N LEU A 47 0.70 1.30 18.73
CA LEU A 47 0.75 0.69 20.07
C LEU A 47 2.17 0.26 20.43
N MET A 48 2.90 -0.33 19.48
CA MET A 48 4.31 -0.69 19.70
C MET A 48 5.15 0.54 20.00
N ASP A 49 5.03 1.60 19.20
CA ASP A 49 5.80 2.83 19.38
C ASP A 49 5.59 3.44 20.77
N VAL A 50 4.34 3.56 21.22
CA VAL A 50 3.99 4.07 22.56
C VAL A 50 4.53 3.16 23.67
N THR A 51 4.44 1.84 23.48
CA THR A 51 4.94 0.87 24.47
C THR A 51 6.45 0.98 24.64
N PHE A 52 7.19 1.04 23.53
CA PHE A 52 8.65 1.20 23.56
C PHE A 52 9.06 2.56 24.13
N GLU A 53 8.38 3.65 23.75
CA GLU A 53 8.67 4.97 24.30
C GLU A 53 8.46 5.03 25.82
N SER A 54 7.36 4.46 26.30
CA SER A 54 7.04 4.39 27.73
C SER A 54 8.05 3.54 28.52
N LEU A 55 8.41 2.36 28.00
CA LEU A 55 9.41 1.49 28.61
C LEU A 55 10.79 2.15 28.68
N LEU A 56 11.23 2.78 27.58
CA LEU A 56 12.51 3.49 27.55
C LEU A 56 12.52 4.67 28.53
N LYS A 57 11.45 5.48 28.56
CA LYS A 57 11.34 6.57 29.54
C LYS A 57 11.40 6.07 30.98
N ALA A 58 10.71 4.97 31.29
CA ALA A 58 10.76 4.36 32.62
C ALA A 58 12.17 3.87 32.97
N PHE A 59 12.84 3.18 32.04
CA PHE A 59 14.21 2.70 32.23
C PHE A 59 15.22 3.84 32.45
N TYR A 60 15.17 4.88 31.61
CA TYR A 60 16.05 6.06 31.76
C TYR A 60 15.78 6.82 33.07
N ASN A 61 14.52 6.94 33.49
CA ASN A 61 14.17 7.61 34.73
C ASN A 61 14.57 6.80 35.98
N SER A 62 14.65 5.46 35.89
CA SER A 62 15.18 4.61 36.97
C SER A 62 16.70 4.64 37.12
N PHE A 63 17.44 5.04 36.07
CA PHE A 63 18.90 5.18 36.10
C PHE A 63 19.39 6.58 36.53
N ARG A 64 18.46 7.52 36.80
CA ARG A 64 18.69 8.79 37.49
C ARG A 64 18.42 8.62 38.99
#